data_AF-A0A5C8HNM1-F1
#
_entry.id   AF-A0A5C8HNM1-F1
#
_cell.length_a   1.000
_cell.length_b   1.000
_cell.length_c   1.000
_cell.angle_alpha   90.00
_cell.angle_beta   90.00
_cell.angle_gamma   90.00
#
_symmetry.space_group_name_H-M   'P 1'
#
loop_
_entity.id
_entity.type
_entity.pdbx_description
1 polymer ?
#
loop_
_entity_poly.entity_id
_entity_poly.type
_entity_poly.pdbx_seq_one_letter_code
_entity_poly.pdbx_strand_id
1 'polypeptide(L)'
;MGNALQPAHLLILLLIILLLFGAAKLPALAKSLGQSARAFKGEMKAMKEDDATDAATSAAPVVTSEAAPQAGATPAQPQSPSTNPDGSRQ
;
A
#
# COMPACT_ATOMS: atom_id res chain seq x y z
N MET A 1 -23.98 36.10 -11.74
CA MET A 1 -23.37 36.14 -10.40
C MET A 1 -22.85 34.75 -10.09
N GLY A 2 -21.60 34.45 -10.44
CA GLY A 2 -21.09 33.08 -10.44
C GLY A 2 -19.65 33.04 -9.97
N ASN A 3 -19.44 33.22 -8.67
CA ASN A 3 -18.12 33.10 -8.02
C ASN A 3 -17.93 31.68 -7.48
N ALA A 4 -18.45 30.67 -8.19
CA ALA A 4 -18.59 29.31 -7.64
C ALA A 4 -17.25 28.60 -7.41
N LEU A 5 -16.15 29.05 -7.99
CA LEU A 5 -14.84 28.39 -7.86
C LEU A 5 -13.71 29.40 -7.99
N GLN A 6 -13.71 30.48 -7.20
CA GLN A 6 -12.48 31.29 -7.11
C GLN A 6 -11.39 30.41 -6.48
N PRO A 7 -10.33 30.02 -7.23
CA PRO A 7 -9.32 29.08 -6.75
C PRO A 7 -8.66 29.56 -5.45
N ALA A 8 -8.63 30.88 -5.25
CA ALA A 8 -8.18 31.54 -4.03
C ALA A 8 -8.91 31.06 -2.76
N HIS A 9 -10.24 30.87 -2.78
CA HIS A 9 -10.98 30.43 -1.59
C HIS A 9 -10.65 28.97 -1.22
N LEU A 10 -10.50 28.10 -2.22
CA LEU A 10 -10.11 26.71 -1.99
C LEU A 10 -8.67 26.61 -1.45
N LEU A 11 -7.75 27.45 -1.94
CA LEU A 11 -6.39 27.53 -1.41
C LEU A 11 -6.38 27.96 0.06
N ILE A 12 -7.20 28.94 0.45
CA ILE A 12 -7.31 29.40 1.85
C ILE A 12 -7.87 28.30 2.74
N LEU A 13 -8.92 27.59 2.30
CA LEU A 13 -9.49 26.48 3.06
C LEU A 13 -8.49 25.33 3.21
N LEU A 14 -7.78 25.00 2.13
CA LEU A 14 -6.72 24.00 2.14
C LEU A 14 -5.61 24.39 3.13
N LEU A 15 -5.22 25.67 3.14
CA LEU A 15 -4.23 26.19 4.08
C LEU A 15 -4.67 25.99 5.53
N ILE A 16 -5.92 26.34 5.87
CA ILE A 16 -6.48 26.14 7.22
C ILE A 16 -6.44 24.66 7.62
N ILE A 17 -6.87 23.76 6.73
CA ILE A 17 -6.80 22.31 6.97
C ILE A 17 -5.36 21.85 7.17
N LEU A 18 -4.41 22.40 6.40
CA LEU A 18 -2.99 22.09 6.53
C LEU A 18 -2.41 22.57 7.87
N LEU A 19 -2.88 23.70 8.41
CA LEU A 19 -2.49 24.16 9.75
C LEU A 19 -3.05 23.27 10.86
N LEU A 20 -4.30 22.80 10.72
CA LEU A 20 -4.95 21.94 11.74
C LEU A 20 -4.41 20.52 11.74
N PHE A 21 -4.29 19.92 10.56
CA PHE A 21 -3.90 18.52 10.39
C PHE A 21 -2.40 18.33 10.14
N GLY A 22 -1.71 19.35 9.61
CA GLY A 22 -0.32 19.29 9.21
C GLY A 22 -0.11 18.78 7.77
N ALA A 23 0.98 19.22 7.14
CA ALA A 23 1.32 18.88 5.75
C ALA A 23 1.56 17.37 5.52
N ALA A 24 1.97 16.63 6.56
CA ALA A 24 2.22 15.19 6.46
C ALA A 24 0.94 14.33 6.55
N LYS A 25 -0.16 14.86 7.13
CA LYS A 25 -1.38 14.07 7.38
C LYS A 25 -2.36 14.07 6.21
N LEU A 26 -2.46 15.17 5.45
CA LEU A 26 -3.25 15.20 4.22
C LEU A 26 -2.83 14.13 3.19
N PRO A 27 -1.55 13.98 2.81
CA PRO A 27 -1.16 12.97 1.83
C PRO A 27 -1.36 11.55 2.35
N ALA A 28 -1.17 11.31 3.65
CA ALA A 28 -1.44 10.01 4.26
C ALA A 28 -2.93 9.65 4.19
N LEU A 29 -3.82 10.58 4.56
CA LEU A 29 -5.26 10.39 4.48
C LEU A 29 -5.73 10.21 3.03
N ALA A 30 -5.27 11.06 2.12
CA ALA A 30 -5.59 10.96 0.70
C ALA A 30 -5.14 9.63 0.09
N LYS A 31 -3.95 9.12 0.47
CA LYS A 31 -3.44 7.84 -0.01
C LYS A 31 -4.30 6.66 0.48
N SER A 32 -4.70 6.67 1.75
CA SER A 32 -5.59 5.64 2.31
C SER A 32 -6.99 5.68 1.69
N LEU A 33 -7.58 6.87 1.57
CA LEU A 33 -8.91 7.06 0.98
C LEU A 33 -8.91 6.75 -0.52
N GLY A 34 -7.85 7.11 -1.24
CA GLY A 34 -7.68 6.80 -2.65
C GLY A 34 -7.56 5.31 -2.93
N GLN A 35 -6.89 4.56 -2.04
CA GLN A 35 -6.79 3.11 -2.16
C GLN A 35 -8.17 2.43 -1.96
N SER A 36 -8.93 2.83 -0.94
CA SER A 36 -10.31 2.36 -0.73
C SER A 36 -11.25 2.76 -1.87
N ALA A 37 -11.17 4.00 -2.34
CA ALA A 37 -12.00 4.49 -3.45
C ALA A 37 -11.68 3.78 -4.77
N ARG A 38 -10.43 3.37 -5.00
CA ARG A 38 -10.03 2.62 -6.19
C ARG A 38 -10.54 1.19 -6.18
N ALA A 39 -10.48 0.51 -5.03
CA ALA A 39 -11.08 -0.82 -4.86
C ALA A 39 -12.60 -0.75 -5.10
N PHE A 40 -13.28 0.18 -4.44
CA PHE A 40 -14.72 0.39 -4.60
C PHE A 40 -15.11 0.75 -6.04
N LYS A 41 -14.33 1.60 -6.73
CA LYS A 41 -14.59 1.93 -8.14
C LYS A 41 -14.36 0.74 -9.07
N GLY A 42 -13.38 -0.12 -8.78
CA GLY A 42 -13.14 -1.35 -9.53
C GLY A 42 -14.31 -2.33 -9.41
N GLU A 43 -14.77 -2.58 -8.18
CA GLU A 43 -15.93 -3.43 -7.90
C GLU A 43 -17.22 -2.86 -8.51
N MET A 44 -17.45 -1.55 -8.36
CA MET A 44 -18.61 -0.87 -8.94
C MET A 44 -18.60 -0.92 -10.47
N LYS A 45 -17.42 -0.86 -11.10
CA LYS A 45 -17.26 -0.94 -12.56
C LYS A 45 -17.49 -2.37 -13.05
N ALA A 46 -16.99 -3.39 -12.32
CA ALA A 46 -17.30 -4.78 -12.59
C ALA A 46 -18.80 -5.06 -12.50
N MET A 47 -19.52 -4.58 -11.47
CA MET A 47 -20.98 -4.72 -11.43
C MET A 47 -21.70 -4.01 -12.59
N LYS A 48 -21.15 -2.90 -13.07
CA LYS A 48 -21.71 -2.16 -14.22
C LYS A 48 -21.44 -2.86 -15.55
N GLU A 49 -20.33 -3.60 -15.63
CA GLU A 49 -19.87 -4.32 -16.80
C GLU A 49 -20.43 -5.74 -16.86
N ASP A 50 -20.71 -6.38 -15.71
CA ASP A 50 -21.37 -7.69 -15.62
C ASP A 50 -22.84 -7.61 -16.08
N ASP A 51 -23.51 -6.46 -15.95
CA ASP A 51 -24.81 -6.20 -16.59
C ASP A 51 -24.70 -6.08 -18.14
N ALA A 52 -23.49 -5.95 -18.69
CA ALA A 52 -23.23 -5.75 -20.13
C ALA A 52 -22.35 -6.82 -20.79
N THR A 53 -21.66 -7.70 -20.06
CA THR A 53 -20.61 -8.58 -20.62
C THR A 53 -20.42 -9.85 -19.80
N ASP A 54 -21.29 -10.85 -20.03
CA ASP A 54 -21.05 -12.26 -19.70
C ASP A 54 -19.98 -12.90 -20.63
N ALA A 55 -18.98 -12.12 -21.07
CA ALA A 55 -18.09 -12.48 -22.17
C ALA A 55 -16.74 -11.75 -22.17
N ALA A 56 -15.92 -11.87 -21.11
CA ALA A 56 -14.46 -11.69 -21.23
C ALA A 56 -13.75 -12.19 -19.98
N THR A 57 -13.49 -13.49 -19.96
CA THR A 57 -12.50 -14.07 -19.05
C THR A 57 -11.13 -13.42 -19.26
N SER A 58 -10.38 -13.29 -18.17
CA SER A 58 -8.93 -13.11 -18.10
C SER A 58 -8.35 -11.70 -18.32
N ALA A 59 -7.98 -11.07 -17.19
CA ALA A 59 -6.73 -10.32 -17.08
C ALA A 59 -6.34 -10.20 -15.60
N ALA A 60 -5.76 -11.28 -15.05
CA ALA A 60 -5.03 -11.20 -13.80
C ALA A 60 -3.87 -10.20 -13.95
N PRO A 61 -3.71 -9.19 -13.08
CA PRO A 61 -2.52 -8.36 -13.11
C PRO A 61 -1.36 -9.23 -12.62
N VAL A 62 -0.43 -9.51 -13.53
CA VAL A 62 0.89 -10.01 -13.22
C VAL A 62 1.50 -9.09 -12.14
N VAL A 63 1.73 -9.65 -10.95
CA VAL A 63 2.59 -9.01 -9.96
C VAL A 63 3.98 -9.04 -10.57
N THR A 64 4.42 -7.89 -11.07
CA THR A 64 5.82 -7.63 -11.37
C THR A 64 6.63 -7.88 -10.11
N SER A 65 7.19 -9.09 -10.01
CA SER A 65 8.34 -9.37 -9.17
C SER A 65 9.53 -8.67 -9.81
N GLU A 66 9.78 -7.42 -9.44
CA GLU A 66 10.99 -6.70 -9.80
C GLU A 66 11.91 -6.61 -8.57
N ALA A 67 12.99 -7.39 -8.69
CA ALA A 67 14.34 -7.20 -8.17
C ALA A 67 14.55 -7.02 -6.65
N ALA A 68 15.08 -8.09 -6.05
CA ALA A 68 15.96 -8.01 -4.90
C ALA A 68 17.19 -7.13 -5.18
N PRO A 69 17.64 -6.37 -4.18
CA PRO A 69 19.06 -6.29 -3.86
C PRO A 69 19.35 -7.30 -2.75
N GLN A 70 20.02 -8.40 -3.10
CA GLN A 70 20.80 -9.15 -2.12
C GLN A 70 21.88 -8.21 -1.58
N ALA A 71 21.71 -7.75 -0.34
CA ALA A 71 22.77 -7.11 0.43
C ALA A 71 22.62 -7.51 1.91
N GLY A 72 23.37 -8.53 2.30
CA GLY A 72 23.94 -8.67 3.64
C GLY A 72 22.98 -8.74 4.83
N ALA A 73 22.54 -9.95 5.16
CA ALA A 73 22.52 -10.40 6.55
C ALA A 73 22.58 -11.92 6.56
N THR A 74 23.79 -12.45 6.80
CA THR A 74 23.99 -13.81 7.27
C THR A 74 22.92 -14.14 8.31
N PRO A 75 22.11 -15.21 8.12
CA PRO A 75 21.37 -15.77 9.23
C PRO A 75 22.43 -16.19 10.25
N ALA A 76 22.51 -15.47 11.37
CA ALA A 76 23.27 -15.89 12.53
C ALA A 76 22.63 -17.18 13.03
N GLN A 77 23.04 -18.29 12.43
CA GLN A 77 22.76 -19.63 12.88
C GLN A 77 23.51 -19.80 14.20
N PRO A 78 22.84 -20.00 15.34
CA PRO A 78 23.52 -20.49 16.53
C PRO A 78 23.82 -21.97 16.28
N GLN A 79 24.87 -22.25 15.50
CA GLN A 79 25.51 -23.54 15.50
C GLN A 79 26.31 -23.63 16.79
N SER A 80 25.73 -24.25 17.81
CA SER A 80 26.49 -24.88 18.88
C SER A 80 26.09 -26.35 18.96
N PRO A 81 26.56 -27.22 18.06
CA PRO A 81 26.56 -28.65 18.28
C PRO A 81 27.92 -29.04 18.84
N SER A 82 28.04 -29.23 20.15
CA SER A 82 28.99 -30.18 20.79
C SER A 82 28.92 -30.06 22.32
N THR A 83 27.91 -30.66 22.92
CA THR A 83 28.07 -31.23 24.26
C THR A 83 28.38 -32.71 24.06
N ASN A 84 29.68 -33.02 24.06
CA ASN A 84 30.20 -34.38 24.14
C ASN A 84 29.61 -35.08 25.37
N PRO A 85 28.97 -36.25 25.24
CA PRO A 85 28.75 -37.13 26.36
C PRO A 85 29.88 -38.16 26.35
N ASP A 86 30.97 -37.92 27.09
CA ASP A 86 31.89 -39.02 27.40
C ASP A 86 32.60 -38.81 28.74
N GLY A 87 31.80 -38.88 29.81
CA GLY A 87 32.30 -39.21 31.13
C GLY A 87 32.47 -40.72 31.24
N SER A 88 33.45 -41.29 30.55
CA SER A 88 33.83 -42.70 30.72
C SER A 88 35.30 -42.98 30.41
N ARG A 89 36.22 -42.41 31.20
CA ARG A 89 37.57 -42.99 31.41
C ARG A 89 38.37 -42.26 32.50
N GLN A 90 38.89 -43.08 33.42
CA GLN A 90 39.87 -42.85 34.50
C GLN A 90 39.27 -42.60 35.88
#